data_AF-A0A930WF27-F1
#
_entry.id   AF-A0A930WF27-F1
#
_cell.length_a   1.000
_cell.length_b   1.000
_cell.length_c   1.000
_cell.angle_alpha   90.00
_cell.angle_beta   90.00
_cell.angle_gamma   90.00
#
_symmetry.space_group_name_H-M   'P 1'
#
loop_
_entity.id
_entity.type
_entity.pdbx_description
1 polymer ?
#
loop_
_entity_poly.entity_id
_entity_poly.type
_entity_poly.pdbx_seq_one_letter_code
_entity_poly.pdbx_strand_id
1 'polypeptide(L)'
;MFRLLLKDVATKKMLVNFRELTSYLMKEAGMDDELPELVDKMATMKMIAGMFVFIIVMRTGILSRPLEMMINTLVGEGNVIFLLLPFVSLYLFLAFFFLLYRIWSKKVLTRKLGELIPIAERAIATLKAAGRDDLEEDIEDAEFLIEDYKKRFGF
;
A
#
# COMPACT_ATOMS: atom_id res chain seq x y z
N MET A 1 4.09 16.79 16.16
CA MET A 1 2.76 16.24 16.50
C MET A 1 2.28 15.06 15.61
N PHE A 2 2.95 14.71 14.50
CA PHE A 2 2.49 13.63 13.59
C PHE A 2 2.90 12.19 13.95
N ARG A 3 3.73 11.98 14.98
CA ARG A 3 4.25 10.64 15.34
C ARG A 3 3.19 9.69 15.92
N LEU A 4 2.06 10.20 16.43
CA LEU A 4 1.00 9.39 17.03
C LEU A 4 0.02 8.79 16.02
N LEU A 5 -0.08 9.33 14.79
CA LEU A 5 -0.98 8.81 13.74
C LEU A 5 -0.40 7.62 12.95
N LEU A 6 0.77 7.12 13.33
CA LEU A 6 1.46 6.01 12.67
C LEU A 6 1.51 4.73 13.50
N LYS A 7 1.03 4.75 14.76
CA LYS A 7 1.13 3.59 15.67
C LYS A 7 0.29 2.39 15.18
N ASP A 8 -0.82 2.67 14.50
CA ASP A 8 -1.75 1.67 13.96
C ASP A 8 -1.62 1.51 12.43
N VAL A 9 -0.47 1.89 11.85
CA VAL A 9 -0.27 1.87 10.39
C VAL A 9 0.79 0.84 10.02
N ALA A 10 0.36 -0.22 9.34
CA ALA A 10 1.25 -1.19 8.71
C ALA A 10 2.22 -0.46 7.79
N THR A 11 3.52 -0.62 8.05
CA THR A 11 4.59 0.08 7.32
C THR A 11 5.35 -0.90 6.45
N LYS A 12 5.84 -0.46 5.28
CA LYS A 12 6.57 -1.34 4.36
C LYS A 12 7.77 -2.02 5.04
N LYS A 13 8.46 -1.30 5.93
CA LYS A 13 9.56 -1.83 6.74
C LYS A 13 9.12 -2.98 7.65
N MET A 14 7.97 -2.85 8.30
CA MET A 14 7.39 -3.87 9.16
C MET A 14 7.07 -5.15 8.35
N LEU A 15 6.45 -4.99 7.17
CA LEU A 15 6.17 -6.10 6.26
C LEU A 15 7.44 -6.79 5.75
N VAL A 16 8.47 -6.01 5.39
CA VAL A 16 9.75 -6.55 4.90
C VAL A 16 10.46 -7.34 5.99
N ASN A 17 10.61 -6.76 7.18
CA ASN A 17 11.28 -7.43 8.31
C ASN A 17 10.55 -8.72 8.69
N PHE A 18 9.21 -8.68 8.78
CA PHE A 18 8.43 -9.87 9.11
C PHE A 18 8.52 -10.95 8.02
N ARG A 19 8.51 -10.55 6.75
CA ARG A 19 8.70 -11.48 5.63
C ARG A 19 10.09 -12.10 5.64
N GLU A 20 11.13 -11.34 5.97
CA GLU A 20 12.51 -11.84 6.07
C GLU A 20 12.64 -12.88 7.19
N LEU A 21 12.11 -12.57 8.38
CA LEU A 21 12.03 -13.51 9.50
C LEU A 21 11.24 -14.77 9.13
N THR A 22 10.06 -14.60 8.53
CA THR A 22 9.24 -15.74 8.06
C THR A 22 9.99 -16.57 7.02
N SER A 23 10.71 -15.93 6.09
CA SER A 23 11.51 -16.64 5.08
C SER A 23 12.65 -17.43 5.69
N TYR A 24 13.30 -16.88 6.72
CA TYR A 24 14.36 -17.57 7.44
C TYR A 24 13.82 -18.80 8.16
N LEU A 25 12.74 -18.64 8.92
CA LEU A 25 12.06 -19.73 9.61
C LEU A 25 11.55 -20.81 8.64
N MET A 26 10.98 -20.44 7.50
CA MET A 26 10.55 -21.39 6.47
C MET A 26 11.71 -22.19 5.88
N LYS A 27 12.84 -21.52 5.62
CA LYS A 27 14.04 -22.19 5.09
C LYS A 27 14.58 -23.20 6.08
N GLU A 28 14.65 -22.84 7.36
CA GLU A 28 15.08 -23.76 8.43
C GLU A 28 14.07 -24.87 8.68
N ALA A 29 12.78 -24.61 8.46
CA ALA A 29 11.70 -25.60 8.53
C ALA A 29 11.64 -26.53 7.31
N GLY A 30 12.42 -26.26 6.25
CA GLY A 30 12.36 -27.00 4.99
C GLY A 30 11.05 -26.80 4.21
N MET A 31 10.38 -25.66 4.39
CA MET A 31 9.14 -25.32 3.69
C MET A 31 9.43 -24.58 2.37
N ASP A 32 8.98 -25.13 1.25
CA ASP A 32 9.10 -24.55 -0.10
C ASP A 32 7.90 -23.64 -0.49
N ASP A 33 7.09 -23.19 0.48
CA ASP A 33 5.93 -22.34 0.20
C ASP A 33 6.35 -20.96 -0.37
N GLU A 34 5.61 -20.47 -1.37
CA GLU A 34 5.89 -19.15 -1.95
C GLU A 34 5.38 -18.02 -1.04
N LEU A 35 6.30 -17.15 -0.59
CA LEU A 35 5.94 -15.95 0.19
C LEU A 35 5.20 -14.91 -0.68
N PRO A 36 4.11 -14.31 -0.17
CA PRO A 36 3.35 -13.32 -0.92
C PRO A 36 4.21 -12.12 -1.35
N GLU A 37 4.04 -11.65 -2.59
CA GLU A 37 4.78 -10.50 -3.14
C GLU A 37 4.56 -9.22 -2.32
N LEU A 38 5.65 -8.49 -2.03
CA LEU A 38 5.69 -7.24 -1.25
C LEU A 38 4.92 -6.09 -1.90
N VAL A 39 4.72 -6.15 -3.21
CA VAL A 39 4.07 -5.12 -4.02
C VAL A 39 3.11 -5.83 -4.94
N ASP A 40 1.83 -5.49 -4.87
CA ASP A 40 0.87 -5.90 -5.88
C ASP A 40 1.21 -5.14 -7.17
N LYS A 41 2.09 -5.75 -7.99
CA LYS A 41 2.57 -5.17 -9.27
C LYS A 41 1.38 -4.81 -10.16
N MET A 42 0.32 -5.62 -10.14
CA MET A 42 -0.87 -5.41 -10.94
C MET A 42 -1.62 -4.15 -10.52
N ALA A 43 -1.73 -3.90 -9.21
CA ALA A 43 -2.43 -2.72 -8.74
C ALA A 43 -1.59 -1.43 -8.81
N THR A 44 -0.27 -1.53 -8.69
CA THR A 44 0.66 -0.43 -9.04
C THR A 44 0.53 -0.08 -10.54
N MET A 45 0.47 -1.10 -11.40
CA MET A 45 0.27 -0.93 -12.85
C MET A 45 -1.08 -0.31 -13.18
N LYS A 46 -2.17 -0.73 -12.52
CA LYS A 46 -3.51 -0.13 -12.67
C LYS A 46 -3.54 1.34 -12.24
N MET A 47 -2.80 1.72 -11.19
CA MET A 47 -2.68 3.13 -10.80
C MET A 47 -1.92 3.98 -11.83
N ILE A 48 -0.79 3.47 -12.33
CA ILE A 48 -0.02 4.15 -13.37
C ILE A 48 -0.86 4.30 -14.65
N ALA A 49 -1.57 3.24 -15.04
CA ALA A 49 -2.49 3.28 -16.17
C ALA A 49 -3.64 4.30 -15.95
N GLY A 50 -4.20 4.37 -14.74
CA GLY A 50 -5.22 5.36 -14.39
C GLY A 50 -4.72 6.80 -14.49
N MET A 51 -3.50 7.09 -14.04
CA MET A 51 -2.86 8.40 -14.24
C MET A 51 -2.66 8.72 -15.73
N PHE A 52 -2.20 7.74 -16.53
CA PHE A 52 -2.02 7.93 -17.97
C PHE A 52 -3.34 8.22 -18.68
N VAL A 53 -4.40 7.47 -18.36
CA VAL A 53 -5.75 7.70 -18.91
C VAL A 53 -6.26 9.08 -18.52
N PHE A 54 -6.09 9.50 -17.26
CA PHE A 54 -6.49 10.84 -16.82
C PHE A 54 -5.75 11.96 -17.59
N ILE A 55 -4.43 11.83 -17.75
CA ILE A 55 -3.62 12.79 -18.53
C ILE A 55 -4.09 12.83 -20.00
N ILE A 56 -4.39 11.67 -20.60
CA ILE A 56 -4.92 11.59 -21.97
C ILE A 56 -6.29 12.26 -22.06
N VAL A 57 -7.21 12.03 -21.12
CA VAL A 57 -8.54 12.65 -21.10
C VAL A 57 -8.46 14.17 -20.94
N MET A 58 -7.58 14.66 -20.07
CA MET A 58 -7.31 16.09 -19.90
C MET A 58 -6.70 16.71 -21.18
N ARG A 59 -5.78 16.00 -21.85
CA ARG A 59 -5.11 16.49 -23.06
C ARG A 59 -5.97 16.41 -24.33
N THR A 60 -6.88 15.44 -24.41
CA THR A 60 -7.76 15.23 -25.56
C THR A 60 -8.99 16.14 -25.55
N GLY A 61 -9.21 16.92 -24.49
CA GLY A 61 -10.25 17.96 -24.47
C GLY A 61 -11.69 17.41 -24.47
N ILE A 62 -11.88 16.13 -24.13
CA ILE A 62 -13.21 15.52 -24.05
C ILE A 62 -14.06 16.23 -22.97
N LEU A 63 -13.41 16.67 -21.90
CA LEU A 63 -14.03 17.49 -20.84
C LEU A 63 -13.96 19.00 -21.09
N SER A 64 -13.13 19.48 -22.03
CA SER A 64 -12.97 20.93 -22.23
C SER A 64 -14.17 21.56 -22.94
N ARG A 65 -14.82 20.87 -23.89
CA ARG A 65 -16.04 21.40 -24.55
C ARG A 65 -17.21 21.70 -23.60
N PRO A 66 -17.63 20.80 -22.69
CA PRO A 66 -18.70 21.10 -21.74
C PRO A 66 -18.27 22.10 -20.66
N LEU A 67 -17.00 22.11 -20.24
CA LEU A 67 -16.46 23.11 -19.31
C LEU A 67 -16.42 24.52 -19.93
N GLU A 68 -16.01 24.65 -21.18
CA GLU A 68 -16.05 25.91 -21.94
C GLU A 68 -17.48 26.47 -22.03
N MET A 69 -18.49 25.61 -22.23
CA MET A 69 -19.89 26.05 -22.26
C MET A 69 -20.38 26.54 -20.89
N MET A 70 -20.09 25.81 -19.80
CA MET A 70 -20.46 26.24 -18.44
C MET A 70 -19.77 27.54 -18.02
N ILE A 71 -18.55 27.77 -18.50
CA ILE A 71 -17.74 28.92 -18.11
C ILE A 71 -18.07 30.15 -18.96
N ASN A 72 -18.38 29.99 -20.25
CA ASN A 72 -18.86 31.08 -21.09
C ASN A 72 -20.17 31.70 -20.56
N THR A 73 -20.98 30.95 -19.80
CA THR A 73 -22.13 31.49 -19.08
C THR A 73 -21.78 32.22 -17.77
N LEU A 74 -20.58 32.03 -17.21
CA LEU A 74 -20.18 32.53 -15.88
C LEU A 74 -19.17 33.69 -15.93
N VAL A 75 -18.34 33.80 -16.97
CA VAL A 75 -17.28 34.81 -17.04
C VAL A 75 -17.21 35.41 -18.44
N GLY A 76 -17.80 36.59 -18.59
CA GLY A 76 -17.44 37.49 -19.67
C GLY A 76 -15.97 37.89 -19.55
N GLU A 77 -15.26 37.80 -20.67
CA GLU A 77 -13.93 38.36 -20.93
C GLU A 77 -12.74 37.81 -20.09
N GLY A 78 -11.95 36.96 -20.75
CA GLY A 78 -10.49 37.14 -20.81
C GLY A 78 -9.69 37.08 -19.51
N ASN A 79 -10.11 36.30 -18.50
CA ASN A 79 -9.40 36.28 -17.22
C ASN A 79 -8.20 35.31 -17.21
N VAL A 80 -6.99 35.81 -16.92
CA VAL A 80 -5.70 35.09 -16.87
C VAL A 80 -5.74 33.87 -15.92
N ILE A 81 -6.68 33.87 -14.97
CA ILE A 81 -7.01 32.75 -14.07
C ILE A 81 -7.28 31.45 -14.86
N PHE A 82 -7.78 31.54 -16.09
CA PHE A 82 -8.08 30.39 -16.94
C PHE A 82 -6.83 29.65 -17.43
N LEU A 83 -5.71 30.34 -17.63
CA LEU A 83 -4.43 29.70 -17.95
C LEU A 83 -3.88 28.89 -16.77
N LEU A 84 -4.21 29.29 -15.54
CA LEU A 84 -3.72 28.64 -14.32
C LEU A 84 -4.62 27.48 -13.86
N LEU A 85 -5.91 27.51 -14.21
CA LEU A 85 -6.90 26.50 -13.85
C LEU A 85 -6.50 25.04 -14.20
N PRO A 86 -5.94 24.72 -15.39
CA PRO A 86 -5.46 23.36 -15.65
C PRO A 86 -4.31 22.95 -14.72
N PHE A 87 -3.40 23.86 -14.36
CA PHE A 87 -2.31 23.56 -13.43
C PHE A 87 -2.81 23.35 -11.99
N VAL A 88 -3.77 24.16 -11.54
CA VAL A 88 -4.42 24.00 -10.22
C VAL A 88 -5.21 22.69 -10.16
N SER A 89 -5.96 22.37 -11.21
CA SER A 89 -6.73 21.11 -11.29
C SER A 89 -5.82 19.88 -11.27
N LEU A 90 -4.67 19.93 -11.96
CA LEU A 90 -3.66 18.89 -11.95
C LEU A 90 -3.08 18.70 -10.53
N TYR A 91 -2.76 19.80 -9.84
CA TYR A 91 -2.21 19.74 -8.47
C TYR A 91 -3.22 19.16 -7.47
N LEU A 92 -4.49 19.58 -7.55
CA LEU A 92 -5.56 19.02 -6.73
C LEU A 92 -5.79 17.55 -7.04
N PHE A 93 -5.74 17.17 -8.32
CA PHE A 93 -5.86 15.77 -8.73
C PHE A 93 -4.69 14.93 -8.20
N LEU A 94 -3.46 15.41 -8.30
CA LEU A 94 -2.27 14.75 -7.74
C LEU A 94 -2.37 14.59 -6.22
N ALA A 95 -2.81 15.64 -5.50
CA ALA A 95 -3.01 15.58 -4.06
C ALA A 95 -4.11 14.58 -3.66
N PHE A 96 -5.22 14.58 -4.40
CA PHE A 96 -6.32 13.63 -4.20
C PHE A 96 -5.90 12.19 -4.50
N PHE A 97 -5.17 11.98 -5.61
CA PHE A 97 -4.63 10.68 -5.99
C PHE A 97 -3.60 10.19 -4.98
N PHE A 98 -2.76 11.06 -4.44
CA PHE A 98 -1.82 10.74 -3.37
C PHE A 98 -2.53 10.31 -2.07
N LEU A 99 -3.65 10.96 -1.73
CA LEU A 99 -4.50 10.55 -0.62
C LEU A 99 -5.09 9.15 -0.84
N LEU A 100 -5.62 8.88 -2.03
CA LEU A 100 -6.12 7.55 -2.40
C LEU A 100 -5.01 6.49 -2.34
N TYR A 101 -3.83 6.79 -2.89
CA TYR A 101 -2.65 5.93 -2.80
C TYR A 101 -2.31 5.61 -1.35
N ARG A 102 -2.34 6.62 -0.47
CA ARG A 102 -2.02 6.44 0.95
C ARG A 102 -3.03 5.53 1.65
N ILE A 103 -4.33 5.68 1.40
CA ILE A 103 -5.37 4.83 2.00
C ILE A 103 -5.25 3.40 1.47
N TRP A 104 -5.08 3.25 0.16
CA TRP A 104 -4.99 1.96 -0.50
C TRP A 104 -3.73 1.19 -0.10
N SER A 105 -2.57 1.87 -0.07
CA SER A 105 -1.30 1.28 0.37
C SER A 105 -1.42 0.69 1.78
N LYS A 106 -2.01 1.41 2.74
CA LYS A 106 -2.22 0.89 4.10
C LYS A 106 -3.04 -0.41 4.11
N LYS A 107 -4.13 -0.46 3.34
CA LYS A 107 -5.00 -1.63 3.25
C LYS A 107 -4.28 -2.84 2.64
N VAL A 108 -3.49 -2.62 1.60
CA VAL A 108 -2.69 -3.66 0.95
C VAL A 108 -1.63 -4.21 1.90
N LEU A 109 -0.90 -3.34 2.60
CA LEU A 109 0.14 -3.76 3.55
C LEU A 109 -0.46 -4.60 4.68
N THR A 110 -1.59 -4.16 5.25
CA THR A 110 -2.30 -4.90 6.30
C THR A 110 -2.74 -6.27 5.80
N ARG A 111 -3.35 -6.35 4.60
CA ARG A 111 -3.74 -7.64 4.02
C ARG A 111 -2.54 -8.58 3.83
N LYS A 112 -1.41 -8.06 3.34
CA LYS A 112 -0.18 -8.84 3.13
C LYS A 112 0.45 -9.33 4.43
N LEU A 113 0.42 -8.53 5.49
CA LEU A 113 0.78 -8.97 6.84
C LEU A 113 -0.13 -10.11 7.31
N GLY A 114 -1.45 -9.97 7.14
CA GLY A 114 -2.42 -11.03 7.45
C GLY A 114 -2.21 -12.33 6.66
N GLU A 115 -1.78 -12.24 5.40
CA GLU A 115 -1.42 -13.41 4.57
C GLU A 115 -0.13 -14.10 5.06
N LEU A 116 0.83 -13.35 5.64
CA LEU A 116 2.10 -13.89 6.15
C LEU A 116 1.97 -14.58 7.51
N ILE A 117 1.09 -14.09 8.38
CA ILE A 117 0.86 -14.64 9.73
C ILE A 117 0.65 -16.16 9.72
N PRO A 118 -0.30 -16.74 8.96
CA PRO A 118 -0.52 -18.19 9.00
C PRO A 118 0.64 -19.01 8.40
N ILE A 119 1.45 -18.41 7.53
CA ILE A 119 2.66 -19.05 6.99
C ILE A 119 3.73 -19.12 8.07
N ALA A 120 3.96 -18.01 8.76
CA ALA A 120 4.89 -17.93 9.88
C ALA A 120 4.50 -18.88 11.02
N GLU A 121 3.21 -18.96 11.38
CA GLU A 121 2.72 -19.91 12.40
C GLU A 121 3.00 -21.37 12.04
N ARG A 122 2.87 -21.74 10.77
CA ARG A 122 3.20 -23.11 10.30
C ARG A 122 4.70 -23.39 10.35
N ALA A 123 5.52 -22.41 9.95
CA ALA A 123 6.98 -22.54 10.03
C ALA A 123 7.44 -22.70 11.49
N ILE A 124 6.93 -21.86 12.40
CA ILE A 124 7.19 -21.94 13.84
C ILE A 124 6.77 -23.30 14.40
N ALA A 125 5.55 -23.76 14.10
CA ALA A 125 5.06 -25.05 14.57
C ALA A 125 5.95 -26.22 14.12
N THR A 126 6.47 -26.15 12.89
CA THR A 126 7.36 -27.18 12.32
C THR A 126 8.73 -27.15 13.00
N LEU A 127 9.31 -25.97 13.23
CA LEU A 127 10.59 -25.82 13.94
C LEU A 127 10.50 -26.24 15.41
N LYS A 128 9.41 -25.90 16.08
CA LYS A 128 9.14 -26.29 17.47
C LYS A 128 8.94 -27.80 17.60
N ALA A 129 8.26 -28.43 16.64
CA ALA A 129 8.14 -29.89 16.57
C ALA A 129 9.49 -30.58 16.28
N ALA A 130 10.39 -29.91 15.56
CA ALA A 130 11.74 -30.41 15.29
C ALA A 130 12.72 -30.22 16.47
N GLY A 131 12.33 -29.54 17.55
CA GLY A 131 13.18 -29.34 18.73
C GLY A 131 14.44 -28.52 18.45
N ARG A 132 14.34 -27.53 17.55
CA ARG A 132 15.44 -26.63 17.18
C ARG A 132 15.63 -25.54 18.23
N ASP A 133 16.34 -25.87 19.31
CA ASP A 133 16.68 -24.93 20.40
C ASP A 133 17.58 -23.77 19.91
N ASP A 134 18.27 -23.95 18.78
CA ASP A 134 19.09 -22.94 18.11
C ASP A 134 18.28 -21.79 17.48
N LEU A 135 16.97 -21.97 17.31
CA LEU A 135 16.06 -21.00 16.68
C LEU A 135 14.98 -20.47 17.66
N GLU A 136 15.12 -20.75 18.95
CA GLU A 136 14.14 -20.37 19.97
C GLU A 136 13.90 -18.85 20.03
N GLU A 137 14.97 -18.04 19.93
CA GLU A 137 14.91 -16.57 19.92
C GLU A 137 14.14 -16.04 18.69
N ASP A 138 14.44 -16.55 17.48
CA ASP A 138 13.76 -16.14 16.25
C ASP A 138 12.30 -16.57 16.22
N ILE A 139 11.98 -17.72 16.84
CA ILE A 139 10.61 -18.20 17.02
C ILE A 139 9.84 -17.29 17.98
N GLU A 140 10.43 -16.96 19.14
CA GLU A 140 9.80 -16.08 20.14
C GLU A 140 9.55 -14.67 19.56
N ASP A 141 10.53 -14.12 18.84
CA ASP A 141 10.39 -12.84 18.14
C ASP A 141 9.26 -12.89 17.09
N ALA A 142 9.17 -13.97 16.31
CA ALA A 142 8.10 -14.13 15.34
C ALA A 142 6.72 -14.28 16.00
N GLU A 143 6.61 -15.06 17.08
CA GLU A 143 5.37 -15.21 17.87
C GLU A 143 4.92 -13.86 18.45
N PHE A 144 5.84 -13.10 19.04
CA PHE A 144 5.57 -11.76 19.57
C PHE A 144 5.07 -10.80 18.49
N LEU A 145 5.72 -10.80 17.32
CA LEU A 145 5.31 -9.96 16.19
C LEU A 145 3.93 -10.36 15.65
N ILE A 146 3.64 -11.66 15.56
CA ILE A 146 2.31 -12.15 15.15
C ILE A 146 1.24 -11.65 16.12
N GLU A 147 1.45 -11.76 17.43
CA GLU A 147 0.48 -11.31 18.42
C GLU A 147 0.30 -9.78 18.40
N ASP A 148 1.38 -9.01 18.32
CA ASP A 148 1.34 -7.54 18.19
C ASP A 148 0.59 -7.13 16.90
N TYR A 149 0.81 -7.81 15.78
CA TYR A 149 0.13 -7.50 14.52
C TYR A 149 -1.35 -7.89 14.54
N LYS A 150 -1.72 -9.06 15.08
CA LYS A 150 -3.13 -9.45 15.28
C LYS A 150 -3.86 -8.42 16.13
N LYS A 151 -3.24 -7.97 17.23
CA LYS A 151 -3.81 -6.97 18.13
C LYS A 151 -3.92 -5.58 17.52
N ARG A 152 -2.88 -5.12 16.79
CA ARG A 152 -2.86 -3.78 16.18
C ARG A 152 -3.76 -3.64 14.97
N PHE A 153 -3.92 -4.71 14.19
CA PHE A 153 -4.64 -4.65 12.92
C PHE A 153 -5.98 -5.38 12.93
N GLY A 154 -6.30 -6.13 13.99
CA GLY A 154 -7.59 -6.79 14.19
C GLY A 154 -7.85 -7.94 13.21
N PHE A 155 -6.83 -8.78 12.98
CA PHE A 155 -6.95 -10.01 12.19
C PHE A 155 -7.68 -11.12 12.95
#